data_AF-A0A8J4T1V8-F1
#
_entry.id   AF-A0A8J4T1V8-F1
#
_cell.length_a   1.000
_cell.length_b   1.000
_cell.length_c   1.000
_cell.angle_alpha   90.00
_cell.angle_beta   90.00
_cell.angle_gamma   90.00
#
_symmetry.space_group_name_H-M   'P 1'
#
loop_
_entity.id
_entity.type
_entity.pdbx_description
1 polymer ?
#
loop_
_entity_poly.entity_id
_entity_poly.type
_entity_poly.pdbx_seq_one_letter_code
_entity_poly.pdbx_strand_id
1 'polypeptide(L)'
;MNSNTDRCLDPPYVYNSSSNTKSDFEYVGDDKSNCTLLIHNVQFSYSGEYRFRFITNVAGGLWTGDPGVTLQTADLKVSLIRLSGNGTLKQGDSLNLTCDVNCTHSSSQFVWSKNNEQLNTSGPVLHFPALTVRDSGNYTCTWKTNETSGSKTISLQVEDLQSLWMIVLVTAGVMFMVFALPAVIYNRRTT
;
A
#
# COMPACT_ATOMS: atom_id res chain seq x y z
N MET A 1 28.72 31.84 -16.60
CA MET A 1 30.05 31.52 -16.04
C MET A 1 30.06 30.05 -15.62
N ASN A 2 30.69 29.25 -16.48
CA ASN A 2 31.38 27.97 -16.27
C ASN A 2 30.85 27.02 -15.18
N SER A 3 29.89 26.17 -15.54
CA SER A 3 29.84 24.81 -14.99
C SER A 3 30.46 23.87 -16.02
N ASN A 4 31.74 23.56 -15.81
CA ASN A 4 32.44 22.44 -16.42
C ASN A 4 33.11 21.71 -15.27
N THR A 5 32.55 20.58 -14.86
CA THR A 5 33.26 19.59 -14.05
C THR A 5 32.76 18.22 -14.44
N ASP A 6 33.64 17.47 -15.10
CA ASP A 6 33.56 16.04 -15.31
C ASP A 6 32.88 15.31 -14.15
N ARG A 7 31.77 14.64 -14.46
CA ARG A 7 31.54 13.20 -14.23
C ARG A 7 30.11 12.79 -14.61
N CYS A 8 29.93 12.51 -15.89
CA CYS A 8 29.00 11.46 -16.35
C CYS A 8 29.71 10.66 -17.45
N LEU A 9 30.94 10.20 -17.18
CA LEU A 9 31.58 9.22 -18.04
C LEU A 9 31.06 7.85 -17.56
N ASP A 10 29.98 7.40 -18.21
CA ASP A 10 29.29 6.11 -18.00
C ASP A 10 28.48 5.95 -16.68
N PRO A 11 27.51 5.00 -16.62
CA PRO A 11 26.06 5.20 -16.39
C PRO A 11 25.60 5.63 -14.99
N PRO A 12 24.32 6.08 -14.85
CA PRO A 12 23.26 5.94 -15.85
C PRO A 12 22.67 7.24 -16.41
N TYR A 13 22.78 7.41 -17.73
CA TYR A 13 21.84 8.20 -18.51
C TYR A 13 20.51 7.45 -18.59
N VAL A 14 19.42 8.10 -18.19
CA VAL A 14 18.07 7.52 -18.29
C VAL A 14 17.52 7.58 -19.71
N TYR A 15 17.98 8.55 -20.51
CA TYR A 15 17.64 8.72 -21.92
C TYR A 15 18.85 9.27 -22.69
N ASN A 16 19.06 8.81 -23.92
CA ASN A 16 20.07 9.33 -24.83
C ASN A 16 19.52 9.34 -26.26
N SER A 17 19.44 10.51 -26.90
CA SER A 17 18.94 10.65 -28.27
C SER A 17 19.80 9.94 -29.31
N SER A 18 21.08 9.67 -29.03
CA SER A 18 21.97 8.90 -29.92
C SER A 18 21.80 7.37 -29.78
N SER A 19 20.97 6.90 -28.85
CA SER A 19 20.73 5.49 -28.58
C SER A 19 19.23 5.19 -28.67
N ASN A 20 18.85 4.26 -29.52
CA ASN A 20 17.44 3.89 -29.67
C ASN A 20 17.12 2.71 -28.75
N THR A 21 17.00 2.99 -27.46
CA THR A 21 16.60 1.99 -26.46
C THR A 21 15.16 2.23 -26.05
N LYS A 22 14.33 1.18 -26.13
CA LYS A 22 12.99 1.19 -25.54
C LYS A 22 13.16 1.29 -24.03
N SER A 23 12.75 2.41 -23.45
CA SER A 23 12.86 2.66 -22.02
C SER A 23 11.59 3.32 -21.49
N ASP A 24 11.44 3.33 -20.18
CA ASP A 24 10.38 4.08 -19.50
C ASP A 24 10.58 5.60 -19.62
N PHE A 25 11.71 6.07 -20.16
CA PHE A 25 12.07 7.47 -20.33
C PHE A 25 11.96 7.88 -21.81
N GLU A 26 11.19 8.93 -22.07
CA GLU A 26 10.94 9.46 -23.41
C GLU A 26 11.20 10.97 -23.43
N TYR A 27 12.10 11.42 -24.30
CA TYR A 27 12.26 12.85 -24.53
C TYR A 27 11.22 13.33 -25.54
N VAL A 28 10.29 14.16 -25.07
CA VAL A 28 9.21 14.76 -25.87
C VAL A 28 9.45 16.25 -26.14
N GLY A 29 10.67 16.70 -25.86
CA GLY A 29 11.13 18.05 -26.07
C GLY A 29 11.47 18.38 -27.53
N ASP A 30 12.19 19.47 -27.72
CA ASP A 30 12.73 19.91 -29.01
C ASP A 30 14.23 20.22 -28.94
N ASP A 31 14.81 20.61 -30.07
CA ASP A 31 16.21 20.99 -30.23
C ASP A 31 16.46 22.49 -29.97
N LYS A 32 15.48 23.20 -29.38
CA LYS A 32 15.55 24.65 -29.13
C LYS A 32 15.53 24.98 -27.64
N SER A 33 14.38 24.78 -27.00
CA SER A 33 14.16 25.23 -25.61
C SER A 33 13.29 24.30 -24.79
N ASN A 34 12.54 23.40 -25.43
CA ASN A 34 11.69 22.47 -24.72
C ASN A 34 12.52 21.26 -24.27
N CYS A 35 12.89 21.21 -23.00
CA CYS A 35 13.70 20.14 -22.42
C CYS A 35 12.85 19.09 -21.67
N THR A 36 11.65 18.78 -22.16
CA THR A 36 10.69 17.91 -21.46
C THR A 36 11.06 16.43 -21.57
N LEU A 37 11.20 15.78 -20.42
CA LEU A 37 11.34 14.33 -20.28
C LEU A 37 10.05 13.75 -19.70
N LEU A 38 9.46 12.79 -20.40
CA LEU A 38 8.33 11.99 -19.95
C LEU A 38 8.85 10.68 -19.34
N ILE A 39 8.36 10.34 -18.15
CA ILE A 39 8.68 9.08 -17.46
C ILE A 39 7.40 8.27 -17.36
N HIS A 40 7.34 7.18 -18.11
CA HIS A 40 6.25 6.21 -18.06
C HIS A 40 6.42 5.30 -16.85
N ASN A 41 5.30 4.92 -16.22
CA ASN A 41 5.27 3.90 -15.16
C ASN A 41 6.35 4.08 -14.07
N VAL A 42 6.37 5.27 -13.45
CA VAL A 42 7.39 5.67 -12.46
C VAL A 42 7.59 4.62 -11.37
N GLN A 43 8.85 4.22 -11.13
CA GLN A 43 9.23 3.20 -10.15
C GLN A 43 10.00 3.79 -8.96
N PHE A 44 10.07 3.05 -7.85
CA PHE A 44 10.82 3.50 -6.66
C PHE A 44 12.30 3.78 -6.94
N SER A 45 12.92 2.94 -7.76
CA SER A 45 14.31 3.06 -8.21
C SER A 45 14.59 4.33 -9.03
N TYR A 46 13.55 5.04 -9.49
CA TYR A 46 13.69 6.27 -10.26
C TYR A 46 13.84 7.51 -9.35
N SER A 47 13.77 7.36 -8.03
CA SER A 47 14.12 8.48 -7.14
C SER A 47 15.57 8.92 -7.36
N GLY A 48 15.79 10.22 -7.53
CA GLY A 48 17.12 10.77 -7.82
C GLY A 48 17.08 12.19 -8.36
N GLU A 49 18.25 12.78 -8.55
CA GLU A 49 18.41 14.07 -9.22
C GLU A 49 18.56 13.87 -10.73
N TYR A 50 17.69 14.51 -11.50
CA TYR A 50 17.68 14.50 -12.95
C TYR A 50 18.27 15.80 -13.46
N ARG A 51 19.20 15.69 -14.41
CA ARG A 51 19.86 16.83 -15.04
C ARG A 51 19.72 16.75 -16.54
N PHE A 52 19.41 17.88 -17.16
CA PHE A 52 19.43 17.99 -18.60
C PHE A 52 20.87 18.16 -19.09
N ARG A 53 21.25 17.46 -20.16
CA ARG A 53 22.58 17.54 -20.76
C ARG A 53 22.41 17.60 -22.27
N PHE A 54 23.10 18.55 -22.91
CA PHE A 54 23.22 18.57 -24.37
C PHE A 54 24.69 18.49 -24.78
N ILE A 55 24.91 17.78 -25.88
CA ILE A 55 26.23 17.53 -26.46
C ILE A 55 26.15 17.96 -27.91
N THR A 56 27.06 18.83 -28.33
CA THR A 56 27.15 19.31 -29.71
C THR A 56 28.37 18.70 -30.41
N ASN A 57 28.47 18.92 -31.71
CA ASN A 57 29.60 18.47 -32.52
C ASN A 57 30.84 19.38 -32.42
N VAL A 58 30.79 20.49 -31.66
CA VAL A 58 31.95 21.38 -31.48
C VAL A 58 32.77 20.99 -30.25
N ALA A 59 34.09 21.13 -30.34
CA ALA A 59 34.99 20.85 -29.22
C ALA A 59 34.60 21.69 -27.99
N GLY A 60 34.37 21.03 -26.86
CA GLY A 60 33.93 21.69 -25.61
C GLY A 60 32.46 22.13 -25.60
N GLY A 61 31.67 21.84 -26.64
CA GLY A 61 30.24 22.13 -26.69
C GLY A 61 29.42 21.10 -25.91
N LEU A 62 29.73 21.01 -24.62
CA LEU A 62 29.08 20.17 -23.64
C LEU A 62 28.52 21.07 -22.54
N TRP A 63 27.27 20.84 -22.16
CA TRP A 63 26.67 21.51 -21.02
C TRP A 63 25.74 20.58 -20.26
N THR A 64 25.72 20.72 -18.94
CA THR A 64 24.79 20.02 -18.04
C THR A 64 24.15 21.07 -17.15
N GLY A 65 22.82 21.02 -17.02
CA GLY A 65 22.06 21.91 -16.17
C GLY A 65 22.38 21.71 -14.69
N ASP A 66 22.46 22.82 -13.97
CA ASP A 66 22.63 22.87 -12.52
C ASP A 66 21.84 24.07 -11.97
N PRO A 67 21.00 23.90 -10.92
CA PRO A 67 20.71 22.65 -10.23
C PRO A 67 19.87 21.68 -11.08
N GLY A 68 19.91 20.39 -10.75
CA GLY A 68 18.99 19.40 -11.30
C GLY A 68 17.60 19.44 -10.64
N VAL A 69 16.72 18.57 -11.12
CA VAL A 69 15.37 18.36 -10.57
C VAL A 69 15.37 17.05 -9.79
N THR A 70 15.02 17.10 -8.49
CA THR A 70 14.93 15.88 -7.68
C THR A 70 13.55 15.25 -7.82
N LEU A 71 13.49 14.03 -8.35
CA LEU A 71 12.32 13.16 -8.28
C LEU A 71 12.37 12.36 -6.98
N GLN A 72 11.32 12.43 -6.18
CA GLN A 72 11.12 11.56 -5.02
C GLN A 72 9.86 10.73 -5.24
N THR A 73 9.98 9.42 -5.10
CA THR A 73 8.86 8.50 -5.17
C THR A 73 8.42 8.10 -3.76
N ALA A 74 7.13 8.21 -3.49
CA ALA A 74 6.54 7.92 -2.18
C ALA A 74 5.91 6.53 -2.17
N ASP A 75 6.29 5.70 -1.20
CA ASP A 75 5.68 4.38 -0.99
C ASP A 75 4.71 4.45 0.18
N LEU A 76 3.45 4.11 -0.07
CA LEU A 76 2.44 4.04 0.97
C LEU A 76 2.33 2.61 1.48
N LYS A 77 2.64 2.42 2.76
CA LYS A 77 2.59 1.13 3.44
C LYS A 77 1.51 1.13 4.49
N VAL A 78 0.79 0.02 4.59
CA VAL A 78 -0.16 -0.24 5.67
C VAL A 78 0.28 -1.49 6.42
N SER A 79 0.44 -1.36 7.73
CA SER A 79 0.91 -2.41 8.62
C SER A 79 -0.13 -2.70 9.70
N LEU A 80 -0.27 -3.97 10.06
CA LEU A 80 -1.11 -4.42 11.16
C LEU A 80 -0.23 -4.74 12.37
N ILE A 81 -0.45 -4.04 13.48
CA ILE A 81 0.29 -4.21 14.72
C ILE A 81 -0.68 -4.73 15.78
N ARG A 82 -0.52 -5.99 16.21
CA ARG A 82 -1.33 -6.57 17.29
C ARG A 82 -0.87 -6.01 18.63
N LEU A 83 -1.82 -5.63 19.47
CA LEU A 83 -1.60 -5.16 20.84
C LEU A 83 -1.98 -6.24 21.85
N SER A 84 -2.94 -7.11 21.50
CA SER A 84 -3.30 -8.32 22.25
C SER A 84 -3.71 -9.45 21.30
N GLY A 85 -3.86 -10.66 21.86
CA GLY A 85 -4.23 -11.85 21.11
C GLY A 85 -3.04 -12.55 20.45
N ASN A 86 -3.25 -13.80 20.02
CA ASN A 86 -2.26 -14.59 19.28
C ASN A 86 -2.96 -15.44 18.22
N GLY A 87 -2.30 -15.63 17.08
CA GLY A 87 -2.82 -16.37 15.93
C GLY A 87 -3.81 -15.55 15.11
N THR A 88 -4.94 -16.17 14.76
CA THR A 88 -6.05 -15.54 14.02
C THR A 88 -6.67 -14.41 14.85
N LEU A 89 -7.15 -13.36 14.18
CA LEU A 89 -7.81 -12.25 14.86
C LEU A 89 -9.16 -12.69 15.37
N LYS A 90 -9.42 -12.49 16.65
CA LYS A 90 -10.65 -12.91 17.32
C LYS A 90 -11.39 -11.72 17.90
N GLN A 91 -12.68 -11.90 18.12
CA GLN A 91 -13.47 -10.93 18.86
C GLN A 91 -12.84 -10.64 20.23
N GLY A 92 -12.68 -9.35 20.56
CA GLY A 92 -12.04 -8.88 21.78
C GLY A 92 -10.53 -8.62 21.68
N ASP A 93 -9.85 -9.06 20.61
CA ASP A 93 -8.45 -8.70 20.38
C ASP A 93 -8.29 -7.20 20.12
N SER A 94 -7.10 -6.66 20.39
CA SER A 94 -6.77 -5.25 20.17
C SER A 94 -5.61 -5.12 19.18
N LEU A 95 -5.71 -4.14 18.27
CA LEU A 95 -4.69 -3.87 17.26
C LEU A 95 -4.71 -2.43 16.76
N ASN A 96 -3.64 -2.06 16.07
CA ASN A 96 -3.53 -0.84 15.28
C ASN A 96 -3.28 -1.16 13.81
N LEU A 97 -4.02 -0.50 12.92
CA LEU A 97 -3.58 -0.35 11.54
C LEU A 97 -2.78 0.95 11.44
N THR A 98 -1.55 0.85 10.98
CA THR A 98 -0.64 1.99 10.82
C THR A 98 -0.35 2.21 9.35
N CYS A 99 -0.55 3.43 8.89
CA CYS A 99 -0.26 3.90 7.55
C CYS A 99 0.97 4.80 7.59
N ASP A 100 1.94 4.45 6.77
CA ASP A 100 3.23 5.13 6.69
C ASP A 100 3.54 5.48 5.24
N VAL A 101 4.09 6.66 5.02
CA VAL A 101 4.55 7.11 3.72
C VAL A 101 5.98 7.62 3.85
N ASN A 102 6.89 7.05 3.06
CA ASN A 102 8.25 7.55 3.02
C ASN A 102 8.33 8.77 2.09
N CYS A 103 7.90 9.93 2.57
CA CYS A 103 7.95 11.18 1.83
C CYS A 103 8.31 12.36 2.76
N THR A 104 9.36 13.10 2.42
CA THR A 104 9.96 14.16 3.25
C THR A 104 9.16 15.46 3.23
N HIS A 105 8.29 15.64 2.22
CA HIS A 105 7.52 16.86 2.00
C HIS A 105 6.02 16.58 2.15
N SER A 106 5.47 16.72 3.36
CA SER A 106 4.14 17.31 3.61
C SER A 106 3.64 17.11 5.03
N SER A 107 2.88 18.10 5.49
CA SER A 107 1.79 17.97 6.47
C SER A 107 0.77 16.94 5.96
N SER A 108 1.09 15.67 6.13
CA SER A 108 0.38 14.55 5.52
C SER A 108 -1.01 14.38 6.13
N GLN A 109 -2.05 14.45 5.30
CA GLN A 109 -3.40 14.09 5.69
C GLN A 109 -3.66 12.63 5.28
N PHE A 110 -3.73 11.75 6.28
CA PHE A 110 -4.17 10.37 6.10
C PHE A 110 -5.66 10.27 6.33
N VAL A 111 -6.35 9.61 5.41
CA VAL A 111 -7.79 9.33 5.48
C VAL A 111 -7.99 7.83 5.36
N TRP A 112 -8.87 7.28 6.17
CA TRP A 112 -9.22 5.87 6.13
C TRP A 112 -10.58 5.66 5.49
N SER A 113 -10.72 4.59 4.71
CA SER A 113 -12.00 4.07 4.27
C SER A 113 -12.11 2.58 4.56
N LYS A 114 -13.33 2.10 4.77
CA LYS A 114 -13.67 0.70 4.95
C LYS A 114 -14.67 0.31 3.87
N ASN A 115 -14.37 -0.72 3.09
CA ASN A 115 -15.24 -1.19 1.99
C ASN A 115 -15.68 -0.06 1.06
N ASN A 116 -14.76 0.86 0.74
CA ASN A 116 -14.97 2.07 -0.08
C ASN A 116 -15.81 3.18 0.57
N GLU A 117 -16.19 3.06 1.84
CA GLU A 117 -16.85 4.13 2.61
C GLU A 117 -15.85 4.84 3.51
N GLN A 118 -15.80 6.17 3.43
CA GLN A 118 -14.86 6.96 4.23
C GLN A 118 -15.22 6.91 5.73
N LEU A 119 -14.22 6.70 6.57
CA LEU A 119 -14.37 6.73 8.02
C LEU A 119 -14.22 8.16 8.54
N ASN A 120 -14.90 8.46 9.66
CA ASN A 120 -14.78 9.73 10.36
C ASN A 120 -13.52 9.80 11.24
N THR A 121 -12.39 9.35 10.70
CA THR A 121 -11.10 9.33 11.37
C THR A 121 -10.00 9.71 10.40
N SER A 122 -9.01 10.42 10.92
CA SER A 122 -7.87 10.90 10.16
C SER A 122 -6.59 10.68 10.95
N GLY A 123 -5.48 10.60 10.24
CA GLY A 123 -4.17 10.35 10.83
C GLY A 123 -3.61 8.96 10.52
N PRO A 124 -2.33 8.75 10.87
CA PRO A 124 -1.58 7.59 10.43
C PRO A 124 -2.04 6.29 11.11
N VAL A 125 -2.78 6.36 12.21
CA VAL A 125 -3.14 5.17 13.00
C VAL A 125 -4.65 5.05 13.13
N LEU A 126 -5.18 3.89 12.77
CA LEU A 126 -6.54 3.47 13.07
C LEU A 126 -6.50 2.45 14.22
N HIS A 127 -6.99 2.87 15.39
CA HIS A 127 -6.94 2.09 16.62
C HIS A 127 -8.20 1.24 16.81
N PHE A 128 -8.01 -0.04 17.11
CA PHE A 128 -9.07 -0.98 17.48
C PHE A 128 -8.81 -1.49 18.90
N PRO A 129 -9.48 -0.92 19.92
CA PRO A 129 -9.26 -1.32 21.31
C PRO A 129 -9.84 -2.71 21.63
N ALA A 130 -10.91 -3.11 20.94
CA ALA A 130 -11.51 -4.43 21.02
C ALA A 130 -12.24 -4.72 19.72
N LEU A 131 -11.81 -5.76 18.99
CA LEU A 131 -12.39 -6.15 17.71
C LEU A 131 -13.77 -6.78 17.87
N THR A 132 -14.61 -6.54 16.89
CA THR A 132 -15.89 -7.22 16.69
C THR A 132 -15.91 -7.88 15.31
N VAL A 133 -16.82 -8.84 15.10
CA VAL A 133 -17.00 -9.49 13.79
C VAL A 133 -17.32 -8.47 12.70
N ARG A 134 -18.02 -7.39 13.05
CA ARG A 134 -18.36 -6.28 12.14
C ARG A 134 -17.15 -5.49 11.70
N ASP A 135 -16.02 -5.57 12.40
CA ASP A 135 -14.78 -4.89 12.01
C ASP A 135 -14.08 -5.58 10.85
N SER A 136 -14.51 -6.78 10.45
CA SER A 136 -14.02 -7.41 9.23
C SER A 136 -14.31 -6.55 7.99
N GLY A 137 -13.39 -6.54 7.04
CA GLY A 137 -13.50 -5.76 5.80
C GLY A 137 -12.17 -5.29 5.25
N ASN A 138 -12.24 -4.57 4.14
CA ASN A 138 -11.08 -4.00 3.46
C ASN A 138 -10.89 -2.55 3.91
N TYR A 139 -9.79 -2.29 4.59
CA TYR A 139 -9.40 -0.96 5.04
C TYR A 139 -8.39 -0.36 4.07
N THR A 140 -8.72 0.79 3.50
CA THR A 140 -7.84 1.53 2.61
C THR A 140 -7.37 2.79 3.32
N CYS A 141 -6.06 2.94 3.47
CA CYS A 141 -5.46 4.21 3.82
C CYS A 141 -5.20 4.99 2.54
N THR A 142 -5.61 6.25 2.52
CA THR A 142 -5.29 7.20 1.46
C THR A 142 -4.44 8.31 2.05
N TRP A 143 -3.27 8.54 1.46
CA TRP A 143 -2.45 9.70 1.72
C TRP A 143 -2.67 10.72 0.61
N LYS A 144 -2.93 11.98 0.98
CA LYS A 144 -3.19 13.06 0.04
C LYS A 144 -2.33 14.28 0.35
N THR A 145 -1.73 14.85 -0.70
CA THR A 145 -1.14 16.19 -0.72
C THR A 145 -1.96 17.09 -1.65
N ASN A 146 -1.54 18.34 -1.81
CA ASN A 146 -2.19 19.26 -2.75
C ASN A 146 -2.06 18.79 -4.21
N GLU A 147 -1.03 18.00 -4.53
CA GLU A 147 -0.65 17.66 -5.91
C GLU A 147 -0.75 16.16 -6.21
N THR A 148 -0.60 15.31 -5.20
CA THR A 148 -0.50 13.85 -5.37
C THR A 148 -1.32 13.10 -4.32
N SER A 149 -1.73 11.88 -4.66
CA SER A 149 -2.39 10.97 -3.73
C SER A 149 -1.94 9.53 -3.97
N GLY A 150 -1.82 8.77 -2.89
CA GLY A 150 -1.58 7.33 -2.92
C GLY A 150 -2.56 6.62 -2.02
N SER A 151 -2.86 5.34 -2.31
CA SER A 151 -3.73 4.52 -1.47
C SER A 151 -3.24 3.09 -1.35
N LYS A 152 -3.40 2.49 -0.17
CA LYS A 152 -3.04 1.11 0.11
C LYS A 152 -4.12 0.44 0.94
N THR A 153 -4.47 -0.79 0.56
CA THR A 153 -5.54 -1.56 1.19
C THR A 153 -4.99 -2.75 1.95
N ILE A 154 -5.59 -3.04 3.10
CA ILE A 154 -5.38 -4.24 3.92
C ILE A 154 -6.74 -4.87 4.27
N SER A 155 -6.81 -6.20 4.26
CA SER A 155 -8.01 -6.94 4.63
C SER A 155 -7.94 -7.41 6.08
N LEU A 156 -8.98 -7.12 6.85
CA LEU A 156 -9.16 -7.58 8.22
C LEU A 156 -10.25 -8.66 8.26
N GLN A 157 -9.95 -9.81 8.88
CA GLN A 157 -10.89 -10.91 9.04
C GLN A 157 -10.90 -11.32 10.51
N VAL A 158 -12.03 -11.10 11.20
CA VAL A 158 -12.19 -11.37 12.63
C VAL A 158 -13.06 -12.61 12.83
N GLU A 159 -12.55 -13.59 13.58
CA GLU A 159 -13.25 -14.83 13.89
C GLU A 159 -14.19 -14.68 15.10
N ASP A 160 -15.37 -15.28 14.98
CA ASP A 160 -16.34 -15.43 16.07
C ASP A 160 -16.24 -16.82 16.71
N LEU A 161 -15.66 -16.88 17.91
CA LEU A 161 -15.58 -18.12 18.67
C LEU A 161 -16.93 -18.52 19.32
N GLN A 162 -17.89 -17.61 19.49
CA GLN A 162 -19.23 -17.97 20.00
C GLN A 162 -20.00 -18.82 18.98
N SER A 163 -19.81 -18.61 17.68
CA SER A 163 -20.43 -19.42 16.63
C SER A 163 -20.05 -20.91 16.74
N LEU A 164 -18.84 -21.22 17.19
CA LEU A 164 -18.40 -22.62 17.34
C LEU A 164 -19.14 -23.35 18.47
N TRP A 165 -19.36 -22.68 19.60
CA TRP A 165 -20.12 -23.24 20.72
C TRP A 165 -21.58 -23.50 20.33
N MET A 166 -22.19 -22.60 19.54
CA MET A 166 -23.53 -22.81 19.02
C MET A 166 -23.62 -24.07 18.15
N ILE A 167 -22.64 -24.33 17.30
CA ILE A 167 -22.59 -25.56 16.47
C ILE A 167 -22.46 -26.81 17.35
N VAL A 168 -21.59 -26.77 18.38
CA VAL A 168 -21.41 -27.89 19.32
C VAL A 168 -22.71 -28.18 20.08
N LEU A 169 -23.42 -27.15 20.55
CA LEU A 169 -24.72 -27.31 21.22
C LEU A 169 -25.78 -27.90 20.29
N VAL A 170 -25.87 -27.42 19.04
CA VAL A 170 -26.84 -27.93 18.06
C VAL A 170 -26.54 -29.39 17.71
N THR A 171 -25.28 -29.73 17.43
CA THR A 171 -24.87 -31.10 17.10
C THR A 171 -25.08 -32.07 18.25
N ALA A 172 -24.73 -31.67 19.49
CA ALA A 172 -25.02 -32.46 20.69
C ALA A 172 -26.52 -32.67 20.88
N GLY A 173 -27.34 -31.61 20.68
CA GLY A 173 -28.80 -31.70 20.75
C GLY A 173 -29.40 -32.65 19.71
N VAL A 174 -28.93 -32.59 18.45
CA VAL A 174 -29.35 -33.49 17.39
C VAL A 174 -28.96 -34.94 17.72
N MET A 175 -27.73 -35.20 18.16
CA MET A 175 -27.29 -36.52 18.59
C MET A 175 -28.14 -37.06 19.73
N PHE A 176 -28.45 -36.22 20.73
CA PHE A 176 -29.32 -36.61 21.84
C PHE A 176 -30.72 -37.00 21.35
N MET A 177 -31.32 -36.22 20.45
CA MET A 177 -32.63 -36.54 19.86
C MET A 177 -32.58 -37.84 19.04
N VAL A 178 -31.53 -38.06 18.25
CA VAL A 178 -31.39 -39.23 17.38
C VAL A 178 -31.15 -40.52 18.17
N PHE A 179 -30.39 -40.49 19.26
CA PHE A 179 -30.04 -41.71 20.00
C PHE A 179 -30.90 -41.95 21.25
N ALA A 180 -31.27 -40.90 21.99
CA ALA A 180 -32.03 -41.05 23.23
C ALA A 180 -33.51 -41.34 22.96
N LEU A 181 -34.13 -40.70 21.96
CA LEU A 181 -35.55 -40.92 21.67
C LEU A 181 -35.86 -42.37 21.23
N PRO A 182 -35.09 -43.00 20.31
CA PRO A 182 -35.32 -44.39 19.95
C PRO A 182 -35.04 -45.36 21.10
N ALA A 183 -34.03 -45.08 21.94
CA ALA A 183 -33.72 -45.91 23.10
C ALA A 183 -34.85 -45.88 24.14
N VAL A 184 -35.46 -44.73 24.38
CA VAL A 184 -36.63 -44.59 25.27
C VAL A 184 -37.85 -45.33 24.69
N ILE A 185 -38.09 -45.21 23.38
CA ILE A 185 -39.17 -45.93 22.70
C ILE A 185 -38.94 -47.45 22.76
N TYR A 186 -37.70 -47.90 22.61
CA TYR A 186 -37.31 -49.31 22.71
C TYR A 186 -37.54 -49.87 24.12
N ASN A 187 -37.07 -49.16 25.15
CA ASN A 187 -37.27 -49.57 26.55
C ASN A 187 -38.74 -49.57 26.96
N ARG A 188 -39.54 -48.61 26.46
CA ARG A 188 -41.00 -48.60 26.67
C ARG A 188 -41.74 -49.74 25.97
N ARG A 189 -41.21 -50.28 24.86
CA ARG A 189 -41.82 -51.42 24.15
C ARG A 189 -41.45 -52.78 24.74
N THR A 190 -40.39 -52.84 25.55
CA THR A 190 -39.85 -54.07 26.14
C THR A 190 -40.25 -54.27 27.60
N THR A 191 -40.95 -53.30 28.19
CA THR A 191 -41.60 -53.40 29.51
C THR A 191 -43.10 -53.56 29.32
#